data_AF-A0A7U4TIY2-F1
#
_entry.id   AF-A0A7U4TIY2-F1
#
_cell.length_a   1.000
_cell.length_b   1.000
_cell.length_c   1.000
_cell.angle_alpha   90.00
_cell.angle_beta   90.00
_cell.angle_gamma   90.00
#
_symmetry.space_group_name_H-M   'P 1'
#
loop_
_entity.id
_entity.type
_entity.pdbx_description
1 polymer ?
#
loop_
_entity_poly.entity_id
_entity_poly.type
_entity_poly.pdbx_seq_one_letter_code
_entity_poly.pdbx_strand_id
1 'polypeptide(L)' 'MPYDAQGKIGTMGKKVMAFAEKLKAIIDVPLIFWDESFTTTEAETVLLKADLSRRHRKKVVDKLAAALILESFLKAIHEK' A
#
# COMPACT_ATOMS: atom_id res chain seq x y z
N MET A 1 4.93 0.55 1.52
CA MET A 1 5.95 0.73 2.57
C MET A 1 5.64 2.09 3.16
N PRO A 2 5.16 2.14 4.40
CA PRO A 2 4.67 3.38 4.97
C PRO A 2 5.85 4.25 5.40
N TYR A 3 6.08 5.31 4.64
CA TYR A 3 6.97 6.40 5.02
C TYR A 3 6.18 7.49 5.73
N ASP A 4 6.86 8.29 6.54
CA ASP A 4 6.30 9.52 7.06
C ASP A 4 6.27 10.62 5.98
N ALA A 5 5.69 11.77 6.32
CA ALA A 5 5.58 12.90 5.40
C ALA A 5 6.94 13.47 4.93
N GLN A 6 8.05 13.02 5.52
CA GLN A 6 9.41 13.40 5.16
C GLN A 6 10.15 12.27 4.41
N GLY A 7 9.45 11.21 4.00
CA GLY A 7 10.02 10.07 3.29
C GLY A 7 10.87 9.16 4.17
N LYS A 8 10.83 9.30 5.51
CA LYS A 8 11.55 8.45 6.45
C LYS A 8 10.69 7.29 6.92
N ILE A 9 11.34 6.21 7.31
CA ILE A 9 10.66 5.02 7.83
C ILE A 9 10.12 5.32 9.23
N GLY A 10 8.81 5.53 9.32
CA GLY A 10 8.10 5.73 10.58
C GLY A 10 7.95 4.44 11.41
N THR A 11 7.29 4.54 12.56
CA THR A 11 7.05 3.42 13.48
C THR A 11 6.33 2.25 12.80
N MET A 12 5.38 2.54 11.89
CA MET A 12 4.69 1.50 11.15
C MET A 12 5.61 0.80 10.14
N GLY A 13 6.46 1.56 9.43
CA GLY A 13 7.43 0.99 8.51
C GLY A 13 8.41 0.05 9.20
N LYS A 14 8.85 0.39 10.42
CA LYS A 14 9.67 -0.52 11.25
C LYS A 14 8.97 -1.84 11.58
N LYS A 15 7.66 -1.80 11.89
CA LYS A 15 6.85 -3.01 12.12
C LYS A 15 6.73 -3.86 10.86
N VAL A 16 6.50 -3.23 9.71
CA VAL A 16 6.41 -3.91 8.41
C VAL A 16 7.74 -4.59 8.07
N MET A 17 8.88 -3.93 8.29
CA MET A 17 10.20 -4.56 8.09
C MET A 17 10.43 -5.75 9.03
N ALA A 18 10.10 -5.63 10.31
CA ALA A 18 10.25 -6.73 11.25
C ALA A 18 9.37 -7.94 10.88
N PHE A 19 8.17 -7.70 10.35
CA PHE A 19 7.30 -8.75 9.82
C PHE A 19 7.89 -9.37 8.54
N ALA A 20 8.37 -8.54 7.62
CA ALA A 20 9.01 -8.97 6.38
C ALA A 20 10.22 -9.88 6.63
N GLU A 21 11.08 -9.56 7.61
CA GLU A 21 12.22 -10.40 7.97
C GLU A 21 11.80 -11.79 8.48
N LYS A 22 10.74 -11.86 9.28
CA LYS A 22 10.17 -13.14 9.71
C LYS A 22 9.57 -13.91 8.53
N LEU A 23 8.92 -13.20 7.61
CA LEU A 23 8.27 -13.80 6.45
C LEU A 23 9.30 -14.37 5.46
N LYS A 24 10.42 -13.68 5.24
CA LYS A 24 11.53 -14.15 4.39
C LYS A 24 12.09 -15.51 4.83
N ALA A 25 12.03 -15.82 6.12
CA ALA A 25 12.48 -17.13 6.62
C ALA A 25 11.51 -18.28 6.27
N ILE A 26 10.33 -17.98 5.73
CA ILE A 26 9.24 -18.94 5.48
C ILE A 26 8.92 -19.05 3.99
N ILE A 27 9.21 -18.01 3.18
CA ILE A 27 8.86 -17.95 1.76
C ILE A 27 10.11 -17.92 0.88
N ASP A 28 10.09 -18.65 -0.23
CA ASP A 28 11.19 -18.68 -1.22
C ASP A 28 11.01 -17.66 -2.36
N VAL A 29 10.00 -16.79 -2.28
CA VAL A 29 9.76 -15.76 -3.30
C VAL A 29 10.40 -14.42 -2.91
N PRO A 30 10.92 -13.65 -3.88
CA PRO A 30 11.48 -12.33 -3.61
C PRO A 30 10.49 -11.39 -2.93
N LEU A 31 10.91 -10.81 -1.80
CA LEU A 31 10.12 -9.81 -1.09
C LEU A 31 10.58 -8.41 -1.47
N ILE A 32 9.67 -7.62 -2.04
CA ILE A 32 9.93 -6.25 -2.49
C ILE A 32 9.16 -5.27 -1.61
N PHE A 33 9.85 -4.26 -1.09
CA PHE A 33 9.20 -3.12 -0.46
C PHE A 33 8.82 -2.10 -1.55
N TRP A 34 7.53 -1.85 -1.71
CA TRP A 34 7.00 -0.83 -2.60
C TRP A 34 6.59 0.40 -1.81
N ASP A 35 6.86 1.62 -2.25
CA ASP A 35 6.38 2.84 -1.57
C ASP A 35 4.86 2.99 -1.79
N GLU A 36 4.12 3.23 -0.71
CA GLU A 36 2.66 3.37 -0.72
C GLU A 36 2.22 4.83 -0.47
N SER A 37 3.17 5.75 -0.33
CA SER A 37 2.90 7.17 -0.16
C SER A 37 1.94 7.61 -1.27
N PHE A 38 0.77 8.14 -0.89
CA PHE A 38 -0.34 8.63 -1.74
C PHE A 38 -1.48 7.66 -2.14
N THR A 39 -1.38 6.33 -1.96
CA THR A 39 -2.45 5.41 -2.41
C THR A 39 -3.76 5.55 -1.62
N THR A 40 -3.68 5.79 -0.31
CA THR A 40 -4.87 5.99 0.55
C THR A 40 -5.64 7.25 0.16
N THR A 41 -4.92 8.34 -0.15
CA THR A 41 -5.52 9.62 -0.56
C THR A 41 -6.18 9.51 -1.93
N GLU A 42 -5.55 8.82 -2.88
CA GLU A 42 -6.17 8.50 -4.17
C GLU A 42 -7.39 7.61 -4.01
N ALA A 43 -7.32 6.57 -3.18
CA ALA A 43 -8.43 5.66 -2.91
C ALA A 43 -9.63 6.37 -2.29
N GLU A 44 -9.40 7.22 -1.29
CA GLU A 44 -10.45 8.02 -0.68
C GLU A 44 -11.10 8.99 -1.66
N THR A 45 -10.30 9.59 -2.56
CA THR A 45 -10.80 10.50 -3.60
C THR A 45 -11.70 9.76 -4.60
N VAL A 46 -11.30 8.56 -5.04
CA VAL A 46 -12.12 7.71 -5.93
C VAL A 46 -13.43 7.31 -5.25
N LEU A 47 -13.37 6.94 -3.97
CA LEU A 47 -14.53 6.46 -3.23
C LEU A 47 -15.49 7.57 -2.79
N LEU A 48 -15.00 8.80 -2.63
CA LEU A 48 -15.84 9.99 -2.46
C LEU A 48 -16.65 10.29 -3.73
N LYS A 49 -16.04 10.13 -4.91
CA LYS A 49 -16.72 10.30 -6.21
C LYS A 49 -17.77 9.22 -6.49
N ALA A 50 -17.65 8.06 -5.88
CA ALA A 50 -18.57 6.92 -6.04
C ALA A 50 -19.83 6.97 -5.14
N ASP A 51 -20.06 8.05 -4.39
CA ASP A 51 -21.20 8.28 -3.49
C ASP A 51 -21.53 7.12 -2.52
N LEU A 52 -20.49 6.45 -2.04
CA LEU A 52 -20.64 5.33 -1.10
C LEU A 52 -20.81 5.84 0.34
N SER A 53 -21.68 5.20 1.11
CA SER A 53 -21.79 5.48 2.56
C SER A 53 -20.47 5.20 3.28
N ARG A 54 -20.15 5.96 4.35
CA ARG A 54 -18.87 5.84 5.07
C ARG A 54 -18.53 4.41 5.51
N ARG A 55 -19.55 3.64 5.91
CA ARG A 55 -19.40 2.24 6.34
C ARG A 55 -19.02 1.31 5.18
N HIS A 56 -19.59 1.53 3.99
CA HIS A 56 -19.21 0.80 2.78
C HIS A 56 -17.84 1.23 2.28
N ARG A 57 -17.51 2.53 2.34
CA ARG A 57 -16.17 3.03 1.98
C ARG A 57 -15.08 2.30 2.72
N LYS A 58 -15.13 2.20 4.05
CA LYS A 58 -14.06 1.55 4.83
C LYS A 58 -13.76 0.11 4.38
N LYS A 59 -14.77 -0.65 3.96
CA LYS A 59 -14.57 -2.03 3.45
C LYS A 59 -13.99 -2.08 2.04
N VAL A 60 -14.27 -1.07 1.22
CA VAL A 60 -13.83 -0.99 -0.17
C VAL A 60 -12.45 -0.32 -0.28
N VAL A 61 -12.14 0.64 0.60
CA VAL A 61 -10.83 1.33 0.69
C VAL A 61 -9.70 0.31 0.74
N ASP A 62 -9.75 -0.67 1.64
CA ASP A 62 -8.64 -1.62 1.82
C ASP A 62 -8.38 -2.45 0.56
N LYS A 63 -9.44 -2.88 -0.12
CA LYS A 63 -9.32 -3.63 -1.38
C LYS A 63 -8.80 -2.75 -2.51
N LEU A 64 -9.28 -1.52 -2.58
CA LEU A 64 -8.89 -0.57 -3.62
C LEU A 64 -7.43 -0.14 -3.43
N ALA A 65 -7.00 0.10 -2.19
CA ALA A 65 -5.61 0.39 -1.85
C ALA A 65 -4.68 -0.74 -2.29
N ALA A 66 -5.04 -2.01 -1.99
CA ALA A 66 -4.26 -3.16 -2.44
C ALA A 66 -4.16 -3.25 -3.98
N ALA A 67 -5.24 -2.97 -4.69
CA ALA A 67 -5.24 -2.94 -6.15
C ALA A 67 -4.38 -1.80 -6.71
N LEU A 68 -4.45 -0.59 -6.12
CA LEU A 68 -3.65 0.57 -6.53
C LEU A 68 -2.16 0.36 -6.28
N ILE A 69 -1.78 -0.27 -5.16
CA ILE A 69 -0.39 -0.66 -4.88
C ILE A 69 0.13 -1.59 -5.98
N LEU A 70 -0.65 -2.60 -6.34
CA LEU A 70 -0.26 -3.55 -7.39
C LEU A 70 -0.17 -2.86 -8.76
N GLU A 71 -1.15 -2.03 -9.13
CA GLU A 71 -1.14 -1.28 -10.38
C GLU A 71 0.08 -0.35 -10.47
N SER A 72 0.38 0.38 -9.39
CA SER A 72 1.56 1.26 -9.29
C SER A 72 2.86 0.47 -9.48
N PHE A 73 2.99 -0.67 -8.82
CA PHE A 73 4.14 -1.56 -8.97
C PHE A 73 4.29 -2.06 -10.41
N LEU A 74 3.19 -2.54 -11.01
CA LEU A 74 3.19 -3.07 -12.38
C LEU A 74 3.55 -2.00 -13.41
N LYS A 75 3.05 -0.77 -13.26
CA LYS A 75 3.44 0.36 -14.14
C LYS A 75 4.93 0.63 -14.06
N ALA A 76 5.49 0.69 -12.85
CA ALA A 76 6.90 1.01 -12.67
C ALA A 76 7.87 -0.05 -13.21
N ILE A 77 7.46 -1.33 -13.27
CA ILE A 77 8.26 -2.38 -13.90
C ILE A 77 8.06 -2.45 -15.43
N HIS A 78 6.93 -1.94 -15.95
CA HIS A 78 6.60 -1.97 -17.37
C HIS A 78 7.07 -0.73 -18.14
N GLU A 79 7.26 0.40 -17.46
CA GLU A 79 7.80 1.65 -18.03
C GLU A 79 9.34 1.71 -18.02
N LYS A 80 10.02 0.57 -17.79
CA LYS A 80 11.47 0.40 -17.93
C LYS A 80 11.84 -0.33 -19.21
#